data_AF-A0A4P5TKS2-F1
#
_entry.id   AF-A0A4P5TKS2-F1
#
_cell.length_a   1.000
_cell.length_b   1.000
_cell.length_c   1.000
_cell.angle_alpha   90.00
_cell.angle_beta   90.00
_cell.angle_gamma   90.00
#
_symmetry.space_group_name_H-M   'P 1'
#
loop_
_entity.id
_entity.type
_entity.pdbx_description
1 polymer ?
#
loop_
_entity_poly.entity_id
_entity_poly.type
_entity_poly.pdbx_seq_one_letter_code
_entity_poly.pdbx_strand_id
1 'polypeptide(L)'
;MFQACTPVEHACFTYYPEAPDTSTIVYFDPACTDLAFTYKWSFGDGTPDSTILGQAQPIGHKFSSPGTYTVVLNAVRKDGVSIRKGKTEVSEKVVVH
;
A
#
# COMPACT_ATOMS: atom_id res chain seq x y z
N MET A 1 0.45 6.47 -22.97
CA MET A 1 1.89 6.67 -22.73
C MET A 1 2.34 5.52 -21.83
N PHE A 2 3.21 4.64 -22.33
CA PHE A 2 3.63 3.45 -21.59
C PHE A 2 4.79 3.84 -20.66
N GLN A 3 4.54 3.87 -19.36
CA GLN A 3 5.58 4.18 -18.38
C GLN A 3 6.52 2.98 -18.28
N ALA A 4 7.77 3.18 -18.70
CA ALA A 4 8.81 2.17 -18.67
C ALA A 4 9.19 1.85 -17.21
N CYS A 5 8.93 0.62 -16.79
CA CYS A 5 9.29 0.10 -15.47
C CYS A 5 10.70 -0.51 -15.55
N THR A 6 11.65 0.02 -14.77
CA THR A 6 12.99 -0.57 -14.61
C THR A 6 12.94 -1.84 -13.73
N PRO A 7 13.91 -2.77 -13.88
CA PRO A 7 13.80 -4.16 -13.42
C PRO A 7 13.75 -4.34 -11.90
N VAL A 8 12.71 -5.01 -11.40
CA VAL A 8 12.60 -5.74 -10.11
C VAL A 8 12.41 -4.95 -8.79
N GLU A 9 12.25 -3.61 -8.77
CA GLU A 9 12.12 -2.82 -7.51
C GLU A 9 10.92 -1.84 -7.43
N HIS A 10 9.69 -2.28 -7.73
CA HIS A 10 8.52 -1.40 -7.60
C HIS A 10 7.44 -2.03 -6.72
N ALA A 11 7.25 -1.47 -5.52
CA ALA A 11 6.02 -1.64 -4.77
C ALA A 11 4.94 -0.79 -5.45
N CYS A 12 3.74 -1.34 -5.55
CA CYS A 12 2.57 -0.61 -6.01
C CYS A 12 1.33 -1.19 -5.35
N PHE A 13 0.28 -0.37 -5.31
CA PHE A 13 -1.03 -0.80 -4.89
C PHE A 13 -2.10 -0.07 -5.69
N THR A 14 -3.31 -0.62 -5.62
CA THR A 14 -4.54 0.04 -6.07
C THR A 14 -5.47 0.22 -4.89
N TYR A 15 -6.45 1.13 -5.00
CA TYR A 15 -7.49 1.26 -3.98
C TYR A 15 -8.89 1.38 -4.57
N TYR A 16 -9.91 1.05 -3.78
CA TYR A 16 -11.31 1.19 -4.17
C TYR A 16 -12.21 1.43 -2.95
N PRO A 17 -13.34 2.16 -3.08
CA PRO A 17 -13.86 2.79 -4.30
C PRO A 17 -13.02 4.00 -4.76
N GLU A 18 -13.17 4.42 -6.02
CA GLU A 18 -12.45 5.56 -6.62
C GLU A 18 -12.81 6.91 -5.97
N ALA A 19 -14.05 7.04 -5.48
CA ALA A 19 -14.54 8.20 -4.75
C ALA A 19 -15.01 7.78 -3.34
N PRO A 20 -14.07 7.54 -2.41
CA PRO A 20 -14.42 7.17 -1.05
C PRO A 20 -14.98 8.35 -0.27
N ASP A 21 -15.88 8.03 0.65
CA ASP A 21 -16.41 8.94 1.66
C ASP A 21 -16.22 8.35 3.06
N THR A 22 -16.48 9.16 4.09
CA THR A 22 -16.37 8.76 5.50
C THR A 22 -17.30 7.60 5.94
N SER A 23 -18.29 7.23 5.13
CA SER A 23 -19.19 6.10 5.40
C SER A 23 -18.66 4.77 4.84
N THR A 24 -17.82 4.83 3.80
CA THR A 24 -17.25 3.67 3.11
C THR A 24 -15.96 3.14 3.75
N ILE A 25 -15.69 1.84 3.56
CA ILE A 25 -14.38 1.25 3.81
C ILE A 25 -13.60 1.32 2.50
N VAL A 26 -12.41 1.92 2.54
CA VAL A 26 -11.47 1.95 1.41
C VAL A 26 -10.58 0.73 1.50
N TYR A 27 -10.57 -0.06 0.44
CA TYR A 27 -9.70 -1.22 0.34
C TYR A 27 -8.44 -0.87 -0.45
N PHE A 28 -7.29 -1.28 0.08
CA PHE A 28 -5.98 -1.10 -0.53
C PHE A 28 -5.40 -2.47 -0.90
N ASP A 29 -5.16 -2.70 -2.18
CA ASP A 29 -4.70 -3.96 -2.72
C ASP A 29 -3.25 -3.85 -3.22
N PRO A 30 -2.28 -4.51 -2.55
CA PRO A 30 -0.88 -4.54 -2.96
C PRO A 30 -0.59 -5.63 -4.01
N ALA A 31 -1.58 -6.19 -4.71
CA ALA A 31 -1.42 -7.31 -5.64
C ALA A 31 -0.34 -7.12 -6.71
N CYS A 32 -0.04 -5.88 -7.09
CA CYS A 32 1.01 -5.57 -8.06
C CYS A 32 2.41 -5.41 -7.45
N THR A 33 2.55 -5.50 -6.11
CA THR A 33 3.84 -5.54 -5.43
C THR A 33 4.45 -6.93 -5.50
N ASP A 34 5.58 -7.07 -6.20
CA ASP A 34 6.23 -8.36 -6.39
C ASP A 34 7.04 -8.82 -5.16
N LEU A 35 6.88 -10.11 -4.83
CA LEU A 35 7.80 -10.90 -3.99
C LEU A 35 8.06 -10.34 -2.58
N ALA A 36 7.15 -9.54 -2.02
CA ALA A 36 7.22 -9.05 -0.65
C ALA A 36 6.60 -10.05 0.35
N PHE A 37 7.22 -10.13 1.53
CA PHE A 37 6.81 -11.02 2.63
C PHE A 37 6.17 -10.23 3.79
N THR A 38 6.35 -8.92 3.79
CA THR A 38 5.77 -8.00 4.77
C THR A 38 5.27 -6.77 4.05
N TYR A 39 4.01 -6.42 4.31
CA TYR A 39 3.33 -5.23 3.82
C TYR A 39 2.94 -4.39 5.02
N LYS A 40 3.57 -3.24 5.17
CA LYS A 40 3.26 -2.27 6.23
C LYS A 40 2.55 -1.07 5.62
N TRP A 41 1.37 -0.75 6.13
CA TRP A 41 0.50 0.31 5.66
C TRP A 41 0.45 1.44 6.67
N SER A 42 0.59 2.67 6.18
CA SER A 42 0.33 3.90 6.93
C SER A 42 -0.72 4.70 6.18
N PHE A 43 -1.87 5.00 6.79
CA PHE A 43 -3.00 5.65 6.11
C PHE A 43 -2.97 7.17 6.16
N GLY A 44 -2.13 7.76 7.03
CA GLY A 44 -1.93 9.22 7.10
C GLY A 44 -3.05 10.01 7.80
N ASP A 45 -4.00 9.33 8.44
CA ASP A 45 -5.12 9.93 9.19
C ASP A 45 -4.92 9.94 10.72
N GLY A 46 -3.73 9.51 11.18
CA GLY A 46 -3.40 9.38 12.59
C GLY A 46 -3.76 8.03 13.21
N THR A 47 -4.35 7.11 12.44
CA THR A 47 -4.56 5.73 12.89
C THR A 47 -3.25 4.94 12.91
N PRO A 48 -3.15 3.89 13.76
CA PRO A 48 -1.96 3.06 13.82
C PRO A 48 -1.65 2.34 12.50
N ASP A 49 -0.36 2.17 12.21
CA ASP A 49 0.08 1.39 11.04
C ASP A 49 -0.41 -0.07 11.10
N SER A 50 -0.78 -0.61 9.95
CA SER A 50 -1.19 -2.02 9.81
C SER A 50 -0.10 -2.86 9.15
N THR A 51 0.13 -4.09 9.61
CA THR A 51 1.16 -4.99 9.05
C THR A 51 0.56 -6.33 8.67
N ILE A 52 0.76 -6.73 7.42
CA ILE A 52 0.37 -8.04 6.87
C ILE A 52 1.64 -8.83 6.53
N LEU A 53 1.67 -10.11 6.92
CA LEU A 53 2.78 -11.02 6.63
C LEU A 53 2.34 -12.10 5.64
N GLY A 54 3.28 -12.54 4.81
CA GLY A 54 3.04 -13.59 3.82
C GLY A 54 2.68 -13.03 2.46
N GLN A 55 1.53 -13.46 1.91
CA GLN A 55 1.11 -13.10 0.56
C GLN A 55 0.46 -11.70 0.52
N ALA A 56 0.47 -11.07 -0.66
CA ALA A 56 -0.27 -9.83 -0.91
C ALA A 56 -1.77 -10.07 -0.64
N GLN A 57 -2.37 -9.23 0.19
CA GLN A 57 -3.79 -9.28 0.52
C GLN A 57 -4.35 -7.86 0.63
N PRO A 58 -5.59 -7.62 0.14
CA PRO A 58 -6.26 -6.35 0.34
C PRO A 58 -6.50 -6.05 1.82
N ILE A 59 -6.33 -4.79 2.21
CA ILE A 59 -6.67 -4.30 3.56
C ILE A 59 -7.74 -3.22 3.49
N GLY A 60 -8.76 -3.32 4.34
CA GLY A 60 -9.79 -2.30 4.49
C GLY A 60 -9.41 -1.29 5.56
N HIS A 61 -9.55 0.00 5.25
CA HIS A 61 -9.40 1.11 6.19
C HIS A 61 -10.57 2.07 6.08
N LYS A 62 -11.02 2.61 7.22
CA LYS A 62 -12.12 3.58 7.27
C LYS A 62 -11.60 4.93 7.79
N PHE A 63 -11.71 5.95 6.95
CA PHE A 63 -11.38 7.32 7.31
C PHE A 63 -12.56 7.97 8.04
N SER A 64 -12.30 8.60 9.19
CA SER A 64 -13.34 9.18 10.05
C SER A 64 -13.74 10.60 9.68
N SER A 65 -12.95 11.28 8.84
CA SER A 65 -13.18 12.67 8.42
C SER A 65 -12.86 12.82 6.93
N PRO A 66 -13.51 13.78 6.23
CA PRO A 66 -13.13 14.14 4.87
C PRO A 66 -11.73 14.75 4.86
N GLY A 67 -10.96 14.50 3.81
CA GLY A 67 -9.60 14.99 3.71
C GLY A 67 -8.81 14.33 2.59
N THR A 68 -7.61 14.85 2.35
CA THR A 68 -6.63 14.19 1.49
C THR A 68 -5.60 13.50 2.36
N TYR A 69 -5.51 12.19 2.23
CA TYR A 69 -4.63 11.35 3.03
C TYR A 69 -3.51 10.77 2.17
N THR A 70 -2.27 10.81 2.68
CA THR A 70 -1.13 10.16 2.02
C THR A 70 -1.02 8.74 2.55
N VAL A 71 -1.43 7.77 1.74
CA VAL A 71 -1.33 6.35 2.06
C VAL A 71 0.01 5.83 1.60
N VAL A 72 0.74 5.16 2.49
CA VAL A 72 2.09 4.64 2.24
C VAL A 72 2.09 3.13 2.43
N LEU A 73 2.54 2.41 1.41
CA LEU A 73 2.86 0.99 1.48
C LEU A 73 4.37 0.81 1.56
N ASN A 74 4.81 0.13 2.62
CA ASN A 74 6.17 -0.30 2.86
C ASN A 74 6.25 -1.82 2.71
N ALA A 75 6.80 -2.28 1.59
CA ALA A 75 6.93 -3.69 1.27
C ALA A 75 8.37 -4.18 1.50
N VAL A 76 8.53 -5.29 2.22
CA VAL A 76 9.84 -5.90 2.49
C VAL A 76 9.86 -7.31 1.93
N ARG A 77 10.82 -7.57 1.05
CA ARG A 77 11.08 -8.92 0.53
C ARG A 77 11.85 -9.74 1.56
N LYS A 78 11.55 -11.03 1.65
CA LYS A 78 12.36 -12.01 2.39
C LYS A 78 13.14 -12.83 1.38
N ASP A 79 14.38 -12.46 1.11
CA ASP A 79 15.31 -13.28 0.37
C ASP A 79 15.90 -14.36 1.28
N GLY A 80 15.64 -15.63 0.96
CA GLY A 80 16.19 -16.77 1.72
C GLY A 80 17.67 -17.04 1.45
N VAL A 81 18.29 -16.33 0.49
CA VAL A 81 19.61 -16.66 -0.07
C VAL A 81 20.50 -15.42 -0.23
N SER A 82 20.02 -14.22 0.07
CA SER A 82 20.76 -12.98 -0.15
C SER A 82 20.59 -12.06 1.05
N ILE A 83 21.56 -11.18 1.27
CA ILE A 83 21.59 -10.19 2.35
C ILE A 83 20.95 -8.87 1.91
N ARG A 84 20.24 -8.86 0.78
CA ARG A 84 19.67 -7.64 0.19
C ARG A 84 18.20 -7.56 0.57
N LYS A 85 17.94 -7.06 1.78
CA LYS A 85 16.63 -6.54 2.13
C LYS A 85 16.28 -5.39 1.18
N GLY A 86 15.56 -5.68 0.11
CA GLY A 86 14.90 -4.66 -0.71
C GLY A 86 13.71 -4.13 0.07
N LYS A 87 13.85 -2.97 0.70
CA LYS A 87 12.72 -2.19 1.21
C LYS A 87 12.21 -1.36 0.03
N THR A 88 10.96 -1.56 -0.35
CA THR A 88 10.32 -0.73 -1.39
C THR A 88 9.16 0.03 -0.76
N GLU A 89 9.07 1.32 -1.05
CA GLU A 89 8.05 2.21 -0.51
C GLU A 89 7.31 2.86 -1.67
N VAL A 90 5.99 2.92 -1.58
CA VAL A 90 5.13 3.63 -2.53
C VAL A 90 4.12 4.44 -1.74
N SER A 91 3.82 5.65 -2.20
CA SER A 91 2.85 6.54 -1.58
C SER A 91 1.87 7.09 -2.59
N GLU A 92 0.60 7.15 -2.23
CA GLU A 92 -0.46 7.70 -3.07
C GLU A 92 -1.39 8.58 -2.25
N LYS A 93 -1.92 9.64 -2.87
CA LYS A 93 -2.89 10.54 -2.23
C LYS A 93 -4.30 10.02 -2.48
N VAL A 94 -5.06 9.80 -1.41
CA VAL A 94 -6.46 9.40 -1.45
C VAL A 94 -7.31 10.57 -0.97
N VAL A 95 -8.29 10.98 -1.78
CA VAL A 95 -9.24 12.04 -1.43
C VAL A 95 -10.51 11.41 -0.90
N VAL A 96 -10.80 11.64 0.37
CA VAL A 96 -12.01 11.19 1.07
C VAL A 96 -12.96 12.37 1.19
N HIS A 97 -14.21 12.16 0.76
CA HIS A 97 -15.27 13.17 0.74
C HIS A 97 -16.17 13.10 1.98
#